data_AF-A0A6P1IF08-F1
#
_entry.id   AF-A0A6P1IF08-F1
#
_cell.length_a   1.000
_cell.length_b   1.000
_cell.length_c   1.000
_cell.angle_alpha   90.00
_cell.angle_beta   90.00
_cell.angle_gamma   90.00
#
_symmetry.space_group_name_H-M   'P 1'
#
loop_
_entity.id
_entity.type
_entity.pdbx_description
1 polymer ?
#
loop_
_entity_poly.entity_id
_entity_poly.type
_entity_poly.pdbx_seq_one_letter_code
_entity_poly.pdbx_strand_id
1 'polypeptide(L)' 'MHSAFLQFGHEGGNAAGEHAYTLTVTDIATGWTENRSVRNKARKWVIAALDEIAKIMPFPILGVDSPGQ' A
#
# COMPACT_ATOMS: atom_id res chain seq x y z
N MET A 1 -0.36 19.44 2.02
CA MET A 1 -0.98 18.41 1.16
C MET A 1 -0.84 17.08 1.88
N HIS A 2 -1.91 16.27 1.95
CA HIS A 2 -1.89 14.94 2.56
C HIS A 2 -1.33 13.96 1.52
N SER A 3 -0.03 13.72 1.58
CA SER A 3 0.67 12.77 0.72
C SER A 3 0.88 11.46 1.48
N ALA A 4 0.67 10.34 0.80
CA ALA A 4 0.88 9.02 1.36
C ALA A 4 2.08 8.32 0.69
N PHE A 5 2.91 7.63 1.47
CA PHE A 5 4.00 6.80 0.95
C PHE A 5 3.57 5.35 0.79
N LEU A 6 3.94 4.72 -0.32
CA LEU A 6 3.80 3.28 -0.54
C LEU A 6 5.10 2.56 -0.28
N GLN A 7 5.05 1.51 0.54
CA GLN A 7 6.14 0.55 0.67
C GLN A 7 5.64 -0.86 0.35
N PHE A 8 6.43 -1.61 -0.41
CA PHE A 8 6.18 -3.01 -0.72
C PHE A 8 7.16 -3.87 0.10
N GLY A 9 6.65 -4.50 1.16
CA GLY A 9 7.40 -5.50 1.91
C GLY A 9 7.55 -6.80 1.10
N HIS A 10 8.75 -7.38 1.13
CA HIS A 10 9.00 -8.71 0.59
C HIS A 10 9.05 -9.71 1.74
N GLU A 11 7.99 -10.48 1.96
CA GLU A 11 8.09 -11.67 2.80
C GLU A 11 8.85 -12.74 2.01
N GLY A 12 10.13 -12.88 2.31
CA GLY A 12 10.99 -13.85 1.66
C GLY A 12 10.60 -15.28 2.05
N GLY A 13 10.12 -16.06 1.09
CA GLY A 13 10.03 -17.51 1.23
C GLY A 13 9.11 -18.21 0.23
N ASN A 14 9.72 -18.79 -0.82
CA ASN A 14 9.16 -19.74 -1.79
C ASN A 14 8.45 -19.16 -3.03
N ALA A 15 9.12 -19.26 -4.18
CA ALA A 15 8.66 -18.82 -5.51
C ALA A 15 7.64 -19.77 -6.17
N ALA A 16 6.84 -20.49 -5.39
CA ALA A 16 5.92 -21.53 -5.87
C ALA A 16 4.48 -21.43 -5.33
N GLY A 17 4.16 -20.41 -4.52
CA GLY A 17 2.80 -20.13 -4.04
C GLY A 17 2.56 -18.63 -3.95
N GLU A 18 1.31 -18.17 -4.08
CA GLU A 18 0.90 -16.76 -4.06
C GLU A 18 1.81 -15.86 -3.20
N HIS A 19 2.64 -15.04 -3.84
CA HIS A 19 3.48 -14.07 -3.15
C HIS A 19 2.59 -13.01 -2.49
N ALA A 20 2.32 -13.14 -1.19
CA ALA A 20 1.72 -12.06 -0.43
C ALA A 20 2.73 -10.91 -0.32
N TYR A 21 2.50 -9.83 -1.05
CA TYR A 21 3.21 -8.57 -0.85
C TYR A 21 2.46 -7.77 0.19
N THR A 22 3.17 -7.14 1.12
CA THR A 22 2.55 -6.21 2.05
C THR A 22 2.63 -4.80 1.48
N LEU A 23 1.49 -4.20 1.17
CA LEU A 23 1.35 -2.79 0.84
C LEU A 23 1.20 -2.01 2.15
N THR A 24 2.19 -1.19 2.48
CA THR A 24 2.13 -0.25 3.60
C THR A 24 1.85 1.14 3.05
N VAL A 25 0.81 1.79 3.58
CA VAL A 25 0.43 3.16 3.25
C VAL A 25 0.61 4.02 4.49
N THR A 26 1.49 5.01 4.42
CA THR A 26 1.72 5.96 5.53
C THR A 26 1.35 7.37 5.09
N ASP A 27 0.38 7.98 5.76
CA ASP A 27 0.08 9.40 5.60
C ASP A 27 1.08 10.25 6.37
N ILE A 28 1.65 11.24 5.69
CA ILE A 28 2.70 12.10 6.26
C ILE A 28 2.14 13.10 7.27
N ALA A 29 0.93 13.61 7.05
CA ALA A 29 0.40 14.72 7.86
C ALA A 29 -0.08 14.26 9.25
N THR A 30 -0.59 13.03 9.34
CA THR A 30 -1.15 12.44 10.56
C THR A 30 -0.27 11.36 11.17
N GLY A 31 0.70 10.84 10.42
CA GLY A 31 1.49 9.67 10.82
C GLY A 31 0.71 8.36 10.79
N TRP A 32 -0.51 8.35 10.25
CA TRP A 32 -1.34 7.16 10.15
C TRP A 32 -0.70 6.14 9.21
N THR A 33 -0.57 4.89 9.65
CA THR A 33 -0.01 3.79 8.85
C THR A 33 -0.99 2.64 8.77
N GLU A 34 -1.28 2.18 7.55
CA GLU A 34 -2.16 1.06 7.28
C GLU A 34 -1.46 0.02 6.40
N ASN A 35 -1.64 -1.27 6.71
CA ASN A 35 -1.04 -2.38 5.99
C ASN A 35 -2.12 -3.25 5.33
N ARG A 36 -1.89 -3.64 4.07
CA ARG A 36 -2.75 -4.57 3.33
C ARG A 36 -1.92 -5.58 2.55
N SER A 37 -2.29 -6.85 2.67
CA SER A 37 -1.71 -7.92 1.85
C SER A 37 -2.29 -7.87 0.44
N VAL A 38 -1.42 -7.82 -0.56
CA VAL A 38 -1.76 -7.87 -1.99
C VAL A 38 -1.12 -9.10 -2.64
N ARG A 39 -1.89 -9.79 -3.48
CA ARG A 39 -1.51 -11.08 -4.08
C ARG A 39 -0.28 -11.04 -5.01
N ASN A 40 -0.02 -9.89 -5.61
CA ASN A 40 1.18 -9.62 -6.40
C ASN A 40 1.33 -8.11 -6.63
N LYS A 41 2.49 -7.67 -7.16
CA LYS A 41 2.77 -6.26 -7.52
C LYS A 41 1.93 -5.72 -8.69
N ALA A 42 0.96 -6.47 -9.24
CA ALA A 42 0.14 -5.95 -10.34
C ALA A 42 -0.70 -4.75 -9.88
N ARG A 43 -0.68 -3.69 -10.70
CA ARG A 43 -1.35 -2.42 -10.44
C ARG A 43 -2.82 -2.58 -10.00
N LYS A 44 -3.55 -3.56 -10.54
CA LYS A 44 -4.95 -3.82 -10.17
C LYS A 44 -5.13 -4.13 -8.69
N TRP A 45 -4.23 -4.90 -8.07
CA TRP A 45 -4.32 -5.24 -6.65
C TRP A 45 -3.90 -4.08 -5.77
N VAL A 46 -2.91 -3.31 -6.21
CA VAL A 46 -2.48 -2.09 -5.52
C VAL A 46 -3.61 -1.07 -5.51
N ILE A 47 -4.28 -0.82 -6.65
CA ILE A 47 -5.42 0.10 -6.72
C ILE A 47 -6.56 -0.38 -5.84
N ALA A 48 -6.91 -1.67 -5.87
CA ALA A 48 -7.97 -2.21 -5.02
C ALA A 48 -7.65 -2.05 -3.52
N ALA A 49 -6.40 -2.30 -3.12
CA ALA A 49 -5.98 -2.09 -1.74
C ALA A 49 -5.99 -0.60 -1.35
N LEU A 50 -5.62 0.30 -2.26
CA LEU A 50 -5.71 1.75 -2.02
C LEU A 50 -7.14 2.24 -1.88
N ASP A 51 -8.08 1.70 -2.65
CA ASP A 51 -9.51 2.01 -2.54
C ASP A 51 -10.05 1.60 -1.16
N GLU A 52 -9.69 0.41 -0.68
CA GLU A 52 -10.04 -0.07 0.66
C GLU A 52 -9.44 0.79 1.77
N ILE A 53 -8.17 1.19 1.64
CA ILE A 53 -7.49 2.06 2.61
C ILE A 53 -8.13 3.46 2.60
N ALA A 54 -8.46 4.00 1.43
CA ALA A 54 -9.10 5.30 1.30
C ALA A 54 -10.48 5.36 1.99
N LYS A 55 -11.22 4.24 2.06
CA LYS A 55 -12.53 4.17 2.75
C LYS A 55 -12.42 4.31 4.26
N ILE A 56 -11.32 3.87 4.86
CA ILE A 56 -11.13 3.90 6.33
C ILE A 56 -10.30 5.10 6.80
N MET A 57 -9.62 5.78 5.88
CA MET A 57 -8.83 6.95 6.19
C MET A 57 -9.76 8.11 6.60
N PRO A 58 -9.49 8.79 7.72
CA PRO A 58 -10.31 9.90 8.18
C PRO A 58 -10.12 11.17 7.32
N PHE A 59 -9.29 11.13 6.29
CA PHE A 59 -8.97 12.23 5.38
C PHE A 59 -8.76 11.72 3.94
N PRO A 60 -9.01 12.58 2.93
CA PRO A 60 -8.82 12.22 1.53
C PRO A 60 -7.34 12.12 1.17
N ILE A 61 -6.95 11.03 0.51
CA ILE A 61 -5.60 10.86 -0.06
C ILE A 61 -5.50 11.73 -1.32
N LEU A 62 -4.63 12.75 -1.28
CA LEU A 62 -4.47 13.70 -2.40
C LEU A 62 -3.35 13.32 -3.36
N GLY A 63 -2.41 12.50 -2.91
CA GLY A 63 -1.28 12.04 -3.70
C GLY A 63 -0.64 10.83 -3.06
N VAL A 64 -0.21 9.90 -3.89
CA VAL A 64 0.46 8.68 -3.48
C VAL A 64 1.85 8.71 -4.09
N ASP A 65 2.87 8.79 -3.23
CA ASP A 65 4.26 8.73 -3.64
C ASP A 65 4.76 7.28 -3.47
N SER A 66 5.22 6.70 -4.57
CA SER A 66 5.91 5.42 -4.55
C SER A 66 7.38 5.70 -4.85
N PRO A 67 8.29 5.62 -3.85
CA PRO A 67 9.71 5.62 -4.17
C PRO A 67 9.95 4.45 -5.11
N GLY A 68 10.41 4.75 -6.32
CA GLY A 68 10.62 3.75 -7.35
C GLY A 68 11.43 2.58 -6.79
N GLN A 69 10.83 1.39 -6.80
CA GLN A 69 11.63 0.16 -6.88
C GLN A 69 12.09 -0.03 -8.32
#